data_AF-B2C4H2-F1
#
_entry.id   AF-B2C4H2-F1
#
_cell.length_a   1.000
_cell.length_b   1.000
_cell.length_c   1.000
_cell.angle_alpha   90.00
_cell.angle_beta   90.00
_cell.angle_gamma   90.00
#
_symmetry.space_group_name_H-M   'P 1'
#
loop_
_entity.id
_entity.type
_entity.pdbx_description
1 polymer ?
#
loop_
_entity_poly.entity_id
_entity_poly.type
_entity_poly.pdbx_seq_one_letter_code
_entity_poly.pdbx_strand_id
1 'polypeptide(L)'
;KGQNGATLRALNKQLANGAETVNPGNLTGGENAAEQGNYLNWGDIYLDYGFNDTTVTEYRRDLNLSKGKADVTFKHDGVTYTREYFASNPDNVMVARLTASKAGKLNFNVSMPTNTNYSKTGETTTVKGDTLTVKGALGNNGLLYNSQIKVVLDNGEGTLSEGADGASLKVSDAKAVTLYIAAATDYKQKYPSYRTGETAAEVNTRVAKVVQDAANKGYTAVKKAHIADHSAIYDRVKIDLGQSGHSSDGAVATDALL
;
A
#
# COMPACT_ATOMS: atom_id res chain seq x y z
N LYS A 1 -6.65 -26.48 -29.18
CA LYS A 1 -6.50 -27.91 -28.78
C LYS A 1 -7.81 -28.59 -28.37
N GLY A 2 -8.77 -27.89 -27.72
CA GLY A 2 -10.00 -28.52 -27.22
C GLY A 2 -11.10 -28.87 -28.24
N GLN A 3 -11.03 -28.38 -29.49
CA GLN A 3 -11.98 -28.68 -30.58
C GLN A 3 -13.46 -28.67 -30.13
N ASN A 4 -13.89 -27.64 -29.39
CA ASN A 4 -15.26 -27.53 -28.84
C ASN A 4 -15.71 -28.79 -28.09
N GLY A 5 -14.83 -29.33 -27.25
CA GLY A 5 -15.10 -30.51 -26.42
C GLY A 5 -14.95 -31.86 -27.13
N ALA A 6 -14.59 -31.89 -28.43
CA ALA A 6 -14.36 -33.16 -29.14
C ALA A 6 -13.16 -33.94 -28.58
N THR A 7 -12.07 -33.25 -28.22
CA THR A 7 -10.88 -33.85 -27.62
C THR A 7 -11.21 -34.60 -26.33
N LEU A 8 -11.96 -33.96 -25.42
CA LEU A 8 -12.38 -34.58 -24.16
C LEU A 8 -13.36 -35.74 -24.40
N ARG A 9 -14.34 -35.59 -25.31
CA ARG A 9 -15.28 -36.68 -25.64
C ARG A 9 -14.58 -37.93 -26.17
N ALA A 10 -13.57 -37.76 -27.02
CA ALA A 10 -12.81 -38.90 -27.57
C ALA A 10 -11.99 -39.62 -26.49
N LEU A 11 -11.32 -38.87 -25.60
CA LEU A 11 -10.59 -39.44 -24.46
C LEU A 11 -11.54 -40.18 -23.50
N ASN A 12 -12.70 -39.59 -23.19
CA ASN A 12 -13.71 -40.26 -22.37
C ASN A 12 -14.23 -41.56 -23.00
N LYS A 13 -14.35 -41.63 -24.33
CA LYS A 13 -14.75 -42.87 -25.03
C LYS A 13 -13.69 -43.96 -24.90
N GLN A 14 -12.41 -43.62 -24.90
CA GLN A 14 -11.33 -44.60 -24.65
C GLN A 14 -11.42 -45.18 -23.24
N LEU A 15 -11.62 -44.32 -22.23
CA LEU A 15 -11.85 -44.75 -20.84
C LEU A 15 -13.10 -45.62 -20.71
N ALA A 16 -14.22 -45.23 -21.32
CA ALA A 16 -15.45 -46.02 -21.32
C ALA A 16 -15.29 -47.39 -22.01
N ASN A 17 -14.33 -47.52 -22.94
CA ASN A 17 -13.99 -48.76 -23.62
C ASN A 17 -12.95 -49.62 -22.85
N GLY A 18 -12.66 -49.29 -21.58
CA GLY A 18 -11.81 -50.09 -20.71
C GLY A 18 -10.34 -49.68 -20.65
N ALA A 19 -9.96 -48.53 -21.20
CA ALA A 19 -8.61 -48.01 -20.99
C ALA A 19 -8.42 -47.55 -19.53
N GLU A 20 -7.36 -48.01 -18.85
CA GLU A 20 -7.02 -47.57 -17.49
C GLU A 20 -6.53 -46.11 -17.45
N THR A 21 -5.82 -45.68 -18.48
CA THR A 21 -5.34 -44.32 -18.67
C THR A 21 -5.44 -43.91 -20.14
N VAL A 22 -5.42 -42.60 -20.39
CA VAL A 22 -5.38 -42.00 -21.72
C VAL A 22 -4.29 -40.92 -21.74
N ASN A 23 -3.91 -40.41 -22.92
CA ASN A 23 -2.98 -39.28 -23.01
C ASN A 23 -3.76 -37.95 -23.07
N PRO A 24 -3.86 -37.17 -21.95
CA PRO A 24 -4.59 -35.92 -21.92
C PRO A 24 -3.76 -34.73 -22.38
N GLY A 25 -2.63 -34.90 -23.08
CA GLY A 25 -1.71 -33.80 -23.44
C GLY A 25 -2.31 -32.66 -24.25
N ASN A 26 -3.47 -32.88 -24.89
CA ASN A 26 -4.25 -31.85 -25.58
C ASN A 26 -5.32 -31.15 -24.70
N LEU A 27 -5.54 -31.62 -23.46
CA LEU A 27 -6.40 -31.00 -22.44
C LEU A 27 -5.60 -29.96 -21.63
N THR A 28 -4.88 -29.10 -22.32
CA THR A 28 -4.13 -27.99 -21.76
C THR A 28 -4.55 -26.69 -22.45
N GLY A 29 -4.24 -25.56 -21.84
CA GLY A 29 -4.45 -24.23 -22.41
C GLY A 29 -3.74 -23.17 -21.56
N GLY A 30 -3.89 -21.90 -21.92
CA GLY A 30 -3.28 -20.79 -21.17
C GLY A 30 -1.77 -20.70 -21.38
N GLU A 31 -1.26 -21.11 -22.54
CA GLU A 31 0.17 -21.12 -22.83
C GLU A 31 0.79 -19.71 -22.93
N ASN A 32 -0.02 -18.69 -23.18
CA ASN A 32 0.43 -17.30 -23.28
C ASN A 32 0.52 -16.66 -21.87
N ALA A 33 1.71 -16.67 -21.28
CA ALA A 33 1.94 -16.06 -19.96
C ALA A 33 1.63 -14.55 -19.91
N ALA A 34 1.69 -13.83 -21.04
CA ALA A 34 1.33 -12.42 -21.10
C ALA A 34 -0.18 -12.19 -21.01
N GLU A 35 -1.00 -13.14 -21.48
CA GLU A 35 -2.46 -13.14 -21.30
C GLU A 35 -2.84 -13.58 -19.88
N GLN A 36 -2.13 -14.56 -19.32
CA GLN A 36 -2.33 -14.99 -17.93
C GLN A 36 -2.04 -13.86 -16.94
N GLY A 37 -0.94 -13.14 -17.13
CA GLY A 37 -0.49 -12.07 -16.25
C GLY A 37 -0.15 -12.57 -14.83
N ASN A 38 0.10 -11.62 -13.92
CA ASN A 38 0.36 -11.88 -12.51
C ASN A 38 0.02 -10.64 -11.66
N TYR A 39 0.07 -10.80 -10.33
CA TYR A 39 0.02 -9.66 -9.41
C TYR A 39 1.36 -8.90 -9.43
N LEU A 40 1.29 -7.57 -9.41
CA LEU A 40 2.46 -6.69 -9.46
C LEU A 40 2.64 -5.97 -8.12
N ASN A 41 3.87 -5.92 -7.63
CA ASN A 41 4.25 -4.90 -6.66
C ASN A 41 4.03 -3.53 -7.32
N TRP A 42 3.28 -2.65 -6.66
CA TRP A 42 3.06 -1.29 -7.16
C TRP A 42 4.37 -0.49 -7.19
N GLY A 43 5.14 -0.57 -6.12
CA GLY A 43 6.26 0.32 -5.85
C GLY A 43 6.40 0.59 -4.36
N ASP A 44 7.05 1.69 -4.02
CA ASP A 44 7.45 2.00 -2.64
C ASP A 44 7.10 3.45 -2.29
N ILE A 45 6.93 3.72 -1.00
CA ILE A 45 6.88 5.09 -0.46
C ILE A 45 8.19 5.30 0.30
N TYR A 46 8.98 6.26 -0.14
CA TYR A 46 10.20 6.65 0.56
C TYR A 46 9.94 7.89 1.41
N LEU A 47 10.39 7.83 2.66
CA LEU A 47 10.42 8.95 3.60
C LEU A 47 11.88 9.16 3.99
N ASP A 48 12.58 9.98 3.22
CA ASP A 48 14.01 10.23 3.42
C ASP A 48 14.19 11.43 4.37
N TYR A 49 14.66 11.16 5.59
CA TYR A 49 14.91 12.16 6.61
C TYR A 49 16.20 12.96 6.39
N GLY A 50 17.09 12.50 5.48
CA GLY A 50 18.34 13.18 5.18
C GLY A 50 19.30 13.27 6.37
N PHE A 51 19.27 12.31 7.28
CA PHE A 51 20.22 12.25 8.39
C PHE A 51 21.64 11.98 7.88
N ASN A 52 22.63 12.57 8.56
CA ASN A 52 24.05 12.41 8.19
C ASN A 52 24.60 11.02 8.53
N ASP A 53 23.99 10.35 9.50
CA ASP A 53 24.29 8.99 9.90
C ASP A 53 23.01 8.27 10.38
N THR A 54 23.15 7.02 10.83
CA THR A 54 22.01 6.18 11.24
C THR A 54 22.10 5.77 12.71
N THR A 55 22.93 6.45 13.48
CA THR A 55 23.13 6.17 14.90
C THR A 55 21.87 6.55 15.68
N VAL A 56 21.26 5.57 16.32
CA VAL A 56 20.03 5.76 17.07
C VAL A 56 20.07 5.03 18.39
N THR A 57 19.28 5.52 19.33
CA THR A 57 18.96 4.85 20.60
C THR A 57 17.46 4.70 20.75
N GLU A 58 17.02 3.90 21.73
CA GLU A 58 15.59 3.69 22.01
C GLU A 58 14.78 3.23 20.77
N TYR A 59 15.44 2.54 19.84
CA TYR A 59 14.81 2.08 18.62
C TYR A 59 13.84 0.95 18.94
N ARG A 60 12.61 1.08 18.44
CA ARG A 60 11.64 -0.01 18.38
C ARG A 60 10.80 0.14 17.13
N ARG A 61 10.53 -0.98 16.47
CA ARG A 61 9.44 -1.09 15.49
C ARG A 61 8.53 -2.24 15.90
N ASP A 62 7.23 -2.06 15.72
CA ASP A 62 6.25 -3.09 16.05
C ASP A 62 5.07 -3.08 15.07
N LEU A 63 4.37 -4.21 15.03
CA LEU A 63 3.08 -4.35 14.37
C LEU A 63 2.04 -4.64 15.44
N ASN A 64 1.26 -3.63 15.80
CA ASN A 64 0.21 -3.76 16.79
C ASN A 64 -1.01 -4.45 16.17
N LEU A 65 -1.06 -5.78 16.33
CA LEU A 65 -2.14 -6.60 15.77
C LEU A 65 -3.52 -6.19 16.30
N SER A 66 -3.65 -5.78 17.56
CA SER A 66 -4.95 -5.39 18.13
C SER A 66 -5.52 -4.11 17.53
N LYS A 67 -4.66 -3.19 17.07
CA LYS A 67 -5.05 -1.88 16.52
C LYS A 67 -4.87 -1.78 15.01
N GLY A 68 -4.38 -2.83 14.34
CA GLY A 68 -4.17 -2.86 12.90
C GLY A 68 -3.24 -1.76 12.41
N LYS A 69 -2.11 -1.52 13.09
CA LYS A 69 -1.15 -0.45 12.76
C LYS A 69 0.28 -0.88 12.99
N ALA A 70 1.20 -0.29 12.23
CA ALA A 70 2.64 -0.43 12.43
C ALA A 70 3.20 0.84 13.06
N ASP A 71 4.17 0.68 13.96
CA ASP A 71 4.79 1.77 14.70
C ASP A 71 6.32 1.69 14.58
N VAL A 72 6.98 2.84 14.51
CA VAL A 72 8.43 2.98 14.61
C VAL A 72 8.75 4.16 15.52
N THR A 73 9.66 3.98 16.47
CA THR A 73 10.19 5.04 17.32
C THR A 73 11.70 4.91 17.44
N PHE A 74 12.40 6.04 17.49
CA PHE A 74 13.84 6.09 17.73
C PHE A 74 14.27 7.48 18.20
N LYS A 75 15.43 7.58 18.84
CA LYS A 75 16.06 8.85 19.20
C LYS A 75 17.33 9.06 18.36
N HIS A 76 17.39 10.18 17.67
CA HIS A 76 18.53 10.64 16.87
C HIS A 76 18.85 12.08 17.27
N ASP A 77 20.11 12.41 17.57
CA ASP A 77 20.57 13.74 18.03
C ASP A 77 19.71 14.35 19.16
N GLY A 78 19.30 13.52 20.12
CA GLY A 78 18.47 13.94 21.25
C GLY A 78 17.04 14.36 20.88
N VAL A 79 16.57 14.02 19.68
CA VAL A 79 15.19 14.19 19.21
C VAL A 79 14.56 12.80 19.05
N THR A 80 13.38 12.60 19.64
CA THR A 80 12.61 11.37 19.44
C THR A 80 11.74 11.54 18.19
N TYR A 81 11.84 10.59 17.27
CA TYR A 81 11.05 10.52 16.05
C TYR A 81 10.08 9.34 16.15
N THR A 82 8.83 9.56 15.74
CA THR A 82 7.82 8.49 15.69
C THR A 82 7.18 8.42 14.32
N ARG A 83 6.88 7.20 13.88
CA ARG A 83 6.15 6.91 12.64
C ARG A 83 5.04 5.92 12.98
N GLU A 84 3.81 6.21 12.58
CA GLU A 84 2.67 5.31 12.70
C GLU A 84 2.03 5.14 11.34
N TYR A 85 1.73 3.89 10.96
CA TYR A 85 1.17 3.54 9.66
C TYR A 85 -0.07 2.66 9.82
N PHE A 86 -1.13 2.96 9.09
CA PHE A 86 -2.31 2.08 9.00
C PHE A 86 -3.07 2.32 7.69
N ALA A 87 -3.90 1.35 7.29
CA ALA A 87 -4.76 1.46 6.11
C ALA A 87 -6.23 1.32 6.52
N SER A 88 -6.94 2.45 6.54
CA SER A 88 -8.34 2.54 6.95
C SER A 88 -9.25 1.99 5.87
N ASN A 89 -9.98 0.92 6.17
CA ASN A 89 -11.07 0.46 5.32
C ASN A 89 -12.25 1.46 5.30
N PRO A 90 -12.74 1.99 6.45
CA PRO A 90 -13.87 2.91 6.46
C PRO A 90 -13.66 4.20 5.65
N ASP A 91 -12.42 4.67 5.57
CA ASP A 91 -12.05 5.88 4.84
C ASP A 91 -11.28 5.59 3.54
N ASN A 92 -11.09 4.31 3.20
CA ASN A 92 -10.38 3.81 2.02
C ASN A 92 -9.00 4.47 1.78
N VAL A 93 -8.24 4.72 2.85
CA VAL A 93 -7.01 5.54 2.80
C VAL A 93 -5.92 4.94 3.67
N MET A 94 -4.69 4.93 3.17
CA MET A 94 -3.50 4.67 3.99
C MET A 94 -3.05 5.97 4.65
N VAL A 95 -2.63 5.89 5.90
CA VAL A 95 -2.19 7.02 6.70
C VAL A 95 -0.78 6.76 7.21
N ALA A 96 0.10 7.76 7.08
CA ALA A 96 1.36 7.81 7.80
C ALA A 96 1.39 9.05 8.69
N ARG A 97 1.50 8.84 10.00
CA ARG A 97 1.63 9.90 11.00
C ARG A 97 3.07 9.98 11.47
N LEU A 98 3.71 11.13 11.25
CA LEU A 98 5.13 11.36 11.50
C LEU A 98 5.27 12.48 12.53
N THR A 99 6.09 12.28 13.56
CA THR A 99 6.36 13.33 14.57
C THR A 99 7.84 13.40 14.94
N ALA A 100 8.27 14.60 15.35
CA ALA A 100 9.52 14.84 16.06
C ALA A 100 9.21 15.49 17.42
N SER A 101 9.96 15.12 18.46
CA SER A 101 9.72 15.59 19.82
C SER A 101 10.04 17.08 20.05
N LYS A 102 10.82 17.70 19.16
CA LYS A 102 11.17 19.12 19.19
C LYS A 102 10.61 19.81 17.93
N ALA A 103 10.03 21.00 18.08
CA ALA A 103 9.58 21.80 16.94
C ALA A 103 10.75 22.11 15.99
N GLY A 104 10.47 22.19 14.69
CA GLY A 104 11.50 22.46 13.67
C GLY A 104 12.38 21.26 13.30
N LYS A 105 12.20 20.09 13.93
CA LYS A 105 13.11 18.94 13.74
C LYS A 105 12.58 17.84 12.83
N LEU A 106 11.32 17.90 12.40
CA LEU A 106 10.79 16.98 11.41
C LEU A 106 11.08 17.54 10.01
N ASN A 107 12.06 16.93 9.35
CA ASN A 107 12.49 17.25 7.99
C ASN A 107 12.55 15.94 7.21
N PHE A 108 11.92 15.88 6.04
CA PHE A 108 12.02 14.73 5.16
C PHE A 108 11.57 15.06 3.74
N ASN A 109 12.01 14.23 2.79
CA ASN A 109 11.47 14.15 1.44
C ASN A 109 10.54 12.93 1.34
N VAL A 110 9.38 13.10 0.69
CA VAL A 110 8.48 11.99 0.34
C VAL A 110 8.38 11.81 -1.17
N SER A 111 8.59 10.57 -1.61
CA SER A 111 8.45 10.14 -3.01
C SER A 111 7.74 8.77 -3.09
N MET A 112 7.20 8.46 -4.27
CA MET A 112 6.45 7.22 -4.49
C MET A 112 6.82 6.54 -5.83
N PRO A 113 8.06 6.08 -6.01
CA PRO A 113 8.46 5.40 -7.23
C PRO A 113 7.65 4.12 -7.44
N THR A 114 7.18 3.91 -8.66
CA THR A 114 6.60 2.63 -9.08
C THR A 114 7.68 1.58 -9.29
N ASN A 115 7.32 0.30 -9.18
CA ASN A 115 8.26 -0.80 -9.43
C ASN A 115 8.80 -0.73 -10.86
N THR A 116 10.12 -0.79 -11.01
CA THR A 116 10.80 -0.57 -12.30
C THR A 116 10.70 -1.76 -13.25
N ASN A 117 10.25 -2.94 -12.78
CA ASN A 117 10.24 -4.19 -13.54
C ASN A 117 8.95 -4.45 -14.35
N TYR A 118 7.89 -3.64 -14.20
CA TYR A 118 6.71 -3.74 -15.07
C TYR A 118 6.70 -2.65 -16.15
N SER A 119 6.17 -2.97 -17.33
CA SER A 119 6.07 -2.05 -18.45
C SER A 119 4.97 -1.01 -18.23
N LYS A 120 5.20 0.22 -18.70
CA LYS A 120 4.37 1.39 -18.44
C LYS A 120 4.15 2.19 -19.72
N THR A 121 3.02 2.88 -19.80
CA THR A 121 2.73 3.84 -20.87
C THR A 121 2.34 5.17 -20.26
N GLY A 122 3.06 6.23 -20.64
CA GLY A 122 2.72 7.61 -20.27
C GLY A 122 2.76 7.88 -18.77
N GLU A 123 3.63 7.20 -18.01
CA GLU A 123 3.77 7.47 -16.58
C GLU A 123 4.27 8.90 -16.34
N THR A 124 3.62 9.59 -15.41
CA THR A 124 4.07 10.89 -14.91
C THR A 124 4.00 10.93 -13.39
N THR A 125 4.98 11.60 -12.80
CA THR A 125 5.00 12.01 -11.40
C THR A 125 4.87 13.52 -11.36
N THR A 126 3.88 14.05 -10.67
CA THR A 126 3.59 15.49 -10.64
C THR A 126 3.25 15.96 -9.24
N VAL A 127 3.72 17.14 -8.86
CA VAL A 127 3.35 17.82 -7.63
C VAL A 127 2.35 18.94 -7.93
N LYS A 128 1.29 19.04 -7.12
CA LYS A 128 0.35 20.15 -7.15
C LYS A 128 -0.08 20.50 -5.73
N GLY A 129 0.31 21.69 -5.27
CA GLY A 129 0.04 22.12 -3.90
C GLY A 129 0.67 21.16 -2.90
N ASP A 130 -0.16 20.54 -2.07
CA ASP A 130 0.27 19.61 -1.02
C ASP A 130 0.23 18.13 -1.45
N THR A 131 0.03 17.85 -2.74
CA THR A 131 -0.23 16.50 -3.24
C THR A 131 0.74 16.09 -4.34
N LEU A 132 1.40 14.94 -4.14
CA LEU A 132 2.17 14.21 -5.15
C LEU A 132 1.24 13.20 -5.84
N THR A 133 1.25 13.15 -7.17
CA THR A 133 0.48 12.17 -7.97
C THR A 133 1.42 11.37 -8.86
N VAL A 134 1.30 10.04 -8.85
CA VAL A 134 1.92 9.14 -9.82
C VAL A 134 0.82 8.44 -10.61
N LYS A 135 0.85 8.52 -11.93
CA LYS A 135 -0.22 7.99 -12.79
C LYS A 135 0.30 7.50 -14.13
N GLY A 136 -0.33 6.46 -14.67
CA GLY A 136 -0.01 5.90 -15.98
C GLY A 136 -0.95 4.76 -16.35
N ALA A 137 -0.54 3.98 -17.34
CA ALA A 137 -1.19 2.72 -17.72
C ALA A 137 -0.16 1.59 -17.76
N LEU A 138 -0.55 0.37 -17.39
CA LEU A 138 0.30 -0.81 -17.56
C LEU A 138 0.50 -1.10 -19.05
N GLY A 139 1.75 -1.27 -19.47
CA GLY A 139 2.09 -1.53 -20.87
C GLY A 139 1.59 -2.88 -21.39
N ASN A 140 1.42 -3.88 -20.51
CA ASN A 140 0.93 -5.21 -20.90
C ASN A 140 -0.56 -5.22 -21.31
N ASN A 141 -1.43 -4.46 -20.64
CA ASN A 141 -2.88 -4.60 -20.79
C ASN A 141 -3.67 -3.28 -20.72
N GLY A 142 -2.99 -2.13 -20.67
CA GLY A 142 -3.61 -0.81 -20.63
C GLY A 142 -4.38 -0.49 -19.35
N LEU A 143 -4.25 -1.29 -18.27
CA LEU A 143 -4.88 -1.00 -16.98
C LEU A 143 -4.39 0.35 -16.46
N LEU A 144 -5.30 1.28 -16.23
CA LEU A 144 -4.98 2.59 -15.69
C LEU A 144 -4.63 2.47 -14.21
N TYR A 145 -3.65 3.23 -13.76
CA TYR A 145 -3.27 3.30 -12.35
C TYR A 145 -3.01 4.76 -11.94
N ASN A 146 -3.38 5.07 -10.70
CA ASN A 146 -3.16 6.38 -10.08
C ASN A 146 -2.94 6.20 -8.58
N SER A 147 -1.87 6.80 -8.04
CA SER A 147 -1.66 6.94 -6.61
C SER A 147 -1.37 8.39 -6.24
N GLN A 148 -1.82 8.81 -5.07
CA GLN A 148 -1.63 10.15 -4.55
C GLN A 148 -1.19 10.11 -3.09
N ILE A 149 -0.22 10.97 -2.76
CA ILE A 149 0.19 11.27 -1.39
C ILE A 149 -0.14 12.74 -1.13
N LYS A 150 -1.09 13.00 -0.23
CA LYS A 150 -1.41 14.33 0.28
C LYS A 150 -0.70 14.55 1.61
N VAL A 151 0.12 15.59 1.70
CA VAL A 151 0.91 15.93 2.89
C VAL A 151 0.23 17.05 3.67
N VAL A 152 -0.19 16.78 4.90
CA VAL A 152 -0.87 17.76 5.76
C VAL A 152 0.02 18.10 6.95
N LEU A 153 0.53 19.34 6.98
CA LEU A 153 1.24 19.90 8.12
C LEU A 153 0.27 20.18 9.27
N ASP A 154 0.64 19.82 10.49
CA ASP A 154 -0.18 20.14 11.66
C ASP A 154 -0.21 21.65 11.89
N ASN A 155 -1.42 22.21 12.04
CA ASN A 155 -1.66 23.63 12.31
C ASN A 155 -0.98 24.61 11.32
N GLY A 156 -0.53 24.13 10.16
CA GLY A 156 0.29 24.91 9.22
C GLY A 156 1.72 25.18 9.71
N GLU A 157 2.19 24.49 10.75
CA GLU A 157 3.56 24.63 11.25
C GLU A 157 4.56 23.82 10.40
N GLY A 158 5.58 24.51 9.90
CA GLY A 158 6.60 23.96 9.00
C GLY A 158 6.45 24.50 7.57
N THR A 159 7.32 24.03 6.69
CA THR A 159 7.31 24.38 5.27
C THR A 159 7.08 23.13 4.44
N LEU A 160 6.17 23.23 3.47
CA LEU A 160 5.96 22.22 2.43
C LEU A 160 6.33 22.83 1.09
N SER A 161 7.26 22.21 0.37
CA SER A 161 7.67 22.64 -0.96
C SER A 161 7.75 21.45 -1.92
N GLU A 162 7.71 21.73 -3.21
CA GLU A 162 8.12 20.75 -4.23
C GLU A 162 9.59 20.38 -4.02
N GLY A 163 9.93 19.11 -4.22
CA GLY A 163 11.30 18.63 -4.21
C GLY A 163 12.07 19.10 -5.44
N ALA A 164 13.40 19.18 -5.32
CA ALA A 164 14.25 19.70 -6.40
C ALA A 164 14.25 18.82 -7.67
N ASP A 165 13.79 17.58 -7.57
CA ASP A 165 13.65 16.63 -8.68
C ASP A 165 12.32 16.76 -9.44
N GLY A 166 11.38 17.57 -8.95
CA GLY A 166 10.01 17.66 -9.48
C GLY A 166 9.15 16.40 -9.30
N ALA A 167 9.66 15.41 -8.56
CA ALA A 167 9.06 14.09 -8.40
C ALA A 167 8.81 13.73 -6.92
N SER A 168 8.91 14.71 -6.02
CA SER A 168 8.78 14.54 -4.59
C SER A 168 8.23 15.78 -3.89
N LEU A 169 7.77 15.62 -2.64
CA LEU A 169 7.44 16.72 -1.74
C LEU A 169 8.45 16.79 -0.60
N LYS A 170 8.88 18.00 -0.23
CA LYS A 170 9.82 18.24 0.86
C LYS A 170 9.09 18.93 2.02
N VAL A 171 9.19 18.32 3.19
CA VAL A 171 8.80 18.91 4.48
C VAL A 171 10.04 19.41 5.19
N SER A 172 10.01 20.65 5.66
CA SER A 172 11.04 21.18 6.56
C SER A 172 10.46 21.90 7.76
N ASP A 173 11.24 21.99 8.84
CA ASP A 173 10.95 22.77 10.04
C ASP A 173 9.60 22.43 10.70
N ALA A 174 9.09 21.21 10.48
CA ALA A 174 7.83 20.76 11.04
C ALA A 174 8.03 20.11 12.42
N LYS A 175 6.91 19.90 13.11
CA LYS A 175 6.84 19.08 14.33
C LYS A 175 6.08 17.78 14.12
N ALA A 176 4.95 17.85 13.42
CA ALA A 176 4.13 16.71 13.10
C ALA A 176 3.45 16.88 11.75
N VAL A 177 3.30 15.76 11.03
CA VAL A 177 2.71 15.71 9.69
C VAL A 177 1.86 14.46 9.56
N THR A 178 0.75 14.57 8.83
CA THR A 178 -0.06 13.43 8.40
C THR A 178 0.00 13.31 6.87
N LEU A 179 0.42 12.15 6.37
CA LEU A 179 0.28 11.79 4.97
C LEU A 179 -1.00 10.97 4.81
N TYR A 180 -1.83 11.34 3.84
CA TYR A 180 -2.94 10.54 3.35
C TYR A 180 -2.57 9.99 1.98
N ILE A 181 -2.62 8.68 1.85
CA ILE A 181 -2.19 7.95 0.66
C ILE A 181 -3.37 7.14 0.12
N ALA A 182 -3.71 7.34 -1.14
CA ALA A 182 -4.70 6.54 -1.84
C ALA A 182 -4.18 6.08 -3.19
N ALA A 183 -4.64 4.92 -3.64
CA ALA A 183 -4.34 4.39 -4.96
C ALA A 183 -5.56 3.69 -5.54
N ALA A 184 -5.70 3.72 -6.86
CA ALA A 184 -6.72 2.99 -7.57
C ALA A 184 -6.28 2.63 -8.99
N THR A 185 -6.96 1.63 -9.53
CA THR A 185 -6.98 1.32 -10.96
C THR A 185 -8.39 1.48 -11.52
N ASP A 186 -8.52 1.32 -12.83
CA ASP A 186 -9.81 1.15 -13.52
C ASP A 186 -10.23 -0.34 -13.60
N TYR A 187 -9.66 -1.22 -12.77
CA TYR A 187 -10.07 -2.62 -12.68
C TYR A 187 -11.52 -2.74 -12.21
N LYS A 188 -12.26 -3.65 -12.84
CA LYS A 188 -13.56 -4.12 -12.34
C LYS A 188 -13.70 -5.60 -12.63
N GLN A 189 -14.17 -6.40 -11.67
CA GLN A 189 -14.49 -7.80 -11.91
C GLN A 189 -15.80 -7.93 -12.73
N LYS A 190 -15.74 -7.59 -14.02
CA LYS A 190 -16.88 -7.57 -14.95
C LYS A 190 -16.47 -8.15 -16.30
N TYR A 191 -16.85 -9.41 -16.55
CA TYR A 191 -16.60 -10.07 -17.83
C TYR A 191 -17.39 -9.39 -18.98
N PRO A 192 -16.84 -9.30 -20.21
CA PRO A 192 -15.47 -9.67 -20.60
C PRO A 192 -14.46 -8.53 -20.47
N SER A 193 -14.90 -7.30 -20.17
CA SER A 193 -14.05 -6.11 -20.29
C SER A 193 -13.02 -5.99 -19.17
N TYR A 194 -13.38 -6.42 -17.96
CA TYR A 194 -12.57 -6.28 -16.74
C TYR A 194 -12.10 -4.85 -16.44
N ARG A 195 -12.90 -3.86 -16.85
CA ARG A 195 -12.66 -2.42 -16.68
C ARG A 195 -13.91 -1.72 -16.18
N THR A 196 -13.73 -0.66 -15.40
CA THR A 196 -14.83 0.24 -15.01
C THR A 196 -15.35 1.04 -16.20
N GLY A 197 -14.48 1.34 -17.18
CA GLY A 197 -14.76 2.23 -18.29
C GLY A 197 -14.41 3.69 -17.98
N GLU A 198 -13.82 3.98 -16.82
CA GLU A 198 -13.33 5.30 -16.46
C GLU A 198 -12.15 5.72 -17.34
N THR A 199 -12.09 7.02 -17.63
CA THR A 199 -10.93 7.69 -18.17
C THR A 199 -9.86 7.91 -17.09
N ALA A 200 -8.62 8.20 -17.51
CA ALA A 200 -7.55 8.53 -16.57
C ALA A 200 -7.86 9.75 -15.68
N ALA A 201 -8.66 10.70 -16.18
CA ALA A 201 -9.10 11.88 -15.42
C ALA A 201 -10.13 11.52 -14.34
N GLU A 202 -11.04 10.59 -14.62
CA GLU A 202 -12.03 10.11 -13.64
C GLU A 202 -11.37 9.29 -12.53
N VAL A 203 -10.44 8.38 -12.88
CA VAL A 203 -9.61 7.67 -11.89
C VAL A 203 -8.84 8.66 -11.02
N ASN A 204 -8.23 9.68 -11.63
CA ASN A 204 -7.50 10.72 -10.88
C ASN A 204 -8.41 11.49 -9.91
N THR A 205 -9.62 11.87 -10.35
CA THR A 205 -10.61 12.57 -9.53
C THR A 205 -11.07 11.70 -8.36
N ARG A 206 -11.32 10.41 -8.60
CA ARG A 206 -11.72 9.45 -7.56
C ARG A 206 -10.64 9.28 -6.49
N VAL A 207 -9.37 9.14 -6.89
CA VAL A 207 -8.25 9.04 -5.93
C VAL A 207 -8.06 10.35 -5.16
N ALA A 208 -8.15 11.50 -5.84
CA ALA A 208 -8.03 12.82 -5.20
C ALA A 208 -9.13 13.04 -4.14
N LYS A 209 -10.36 12.59 -4.42
CA LYS A 209 -11.48 12.68 -3.48
C LYS A 209 -11.20 11.91 -2.19
N VAL A 210 -10.63 10.71 -2.27
CA VAL A 210 -10.34 9.87 -1.09
C VAL A 210 -9.37 10.58 -0.14
N VAL A 211 -8.23 11.05 -0.64
CA VAL A 211 -7.25 11.76 0.22
C VAL A 211 -7.79 13.09 0.75
N GLN A 212 -8.63 13.78 -0.03
CA GLN A 212 -9.24 15.03 0.39
C GLN A 212 -10.30 14.82 1.48
N ASP A 213 -11.18 13.84 1.33
CA ASP A 213 -12.20 13.49 2.33
C ASP A 213 -11.53 13.04 3.64
N ALA A 214 -10.47 12.23 3.57
CA ALA A 214 -9.69 11.83 4.72
C ALA A 214 -9.00 13.00 5.42
N ALA A 215 -8.41 13.92 4.65
CA ALA A 215 -7.80 15.14 5.19
C ALA A 215 -8.83 16.05 5.88
N ASN A 216 -10.02 16.21 5.28
CA ASN A 216 -11.12 16.98 5.86
C ASN A 216 -11.62 16.36 7.18
N LYS A 217 -11.66 15.02 7.26
CA LYS A 217 -12.05 14.29 8.48
C LYS A 217 -10.99 14.42 9.58
N GLY A 218 -9.71 14.48 9.20
CA GLY A 218 -8.57 14.67 10.09
C GLY A 218 -8.07 13.39 10.75
N TYR A 219 -6.79 13.40 11.15
CA TYR A 219 -6.05 12.21 11.58
C TYR A 219 -6.75 11.46 12.71
N THR A 220 -7.17 12.19 13.76
CA THR A 220 -7.78 11.59 14.96
C THR A 220 -9.06 10.83 14.62
N ALA A 221 -9.91 11.39 13.75
CA ALA A 221 -11.18 10.77 13.40
C ALA A 221 -11.01 9.59 12.43
N VAL A 222 -10.10 9.70 11.45
CA VAL A 222 -9.74 8.60 10.55
C VAL A 222 -9.14 7.43 11.34
N LYS A 223 -8.19 7.70 12.24
CA LYS A 223 -7.59 6.68 13.11
C LYS A 223 -8.62 6.01 14.03
N LYS A 224 -9.52 6.79 14.63
CA LYS A 224 -10.58 6.25 15.49
C LYS A 224 -11.49 5.30 14.72
N ALA A 225 -11.92 5.69 13.52
CA ALA A 225 -12.75 4.84 12.66
C ALA A 225 -12.02 3.56 12.25
N HIS A 226 -10.74 3.66 11.84
CA HIS A 226 -9.90 2.51 11.51
C HIS A 226 -9.79 1.51 12.67
N ILE A 227 -9.42 1.99 13.87
CA ILE A 227 -9.23 1.09 15.02
C ILE A 227 -10.55 0.40 15.37
N ALA A 228 -11.67 1.13 15.36
CA ALA A 228 -12.98 0.56 15.66
C ALA A 228 -13.41 -0.52 14.65
N ASP A 229 -13.19 -0.28 13.35
CA ASP A 229 -13.47 -1.24 12.29
C ASP A 229 -12.59 -2.49 12.41
N HIS A 230 -11.27 -2.29 12.53
CA HIS A 230 -10.30 -3.36 12.66
C HIS A 230 -10.58 -4.23 13.90
N SER A 231 -10.71 -3.60 15.07
CA SER A 231 -10.85 -4.32 16.34
C SER A 231 -12.21 -5.02 16.45
N ALA A 232 -13.26 -4.54 15.78
CA ALA A 232 -14.56 -5.21 15.72
C ALA A 232 -14.51 -6.60 15.05
N ILE A 233 -13.47 -6.87 14.26
CA ILE A 233 -13.19 -8.21 13.69
C ILE A 233 -12.12 -8.91 14.52
N TYR A 234 -10.97 -8.25 14.75
CA TYR A 234 -9.82 -8.86 15.41
C TYR A 234 -10.14 -9.36 16.82
N ASP A 235 -10.94 -8.62 17.58
CA ASP A 235 -11.26 -8.97 18.97
C ASP A 235 -12.35 -10.04 19.13
N ARG A 236 -12.92 -10.56 18.02
CA ARG A 236 -13.92 -11.64 18.07
C ARG A 236 -13.39 -12.94 18.65
N VAL A 237 -12.08 -13.17 18.53
CA VAL A 237 -11.41 -14.34 19.07
C VAL A 237 -10.42 -13.90 20.14
N LYS A 238 -10.46 -14.61 21.26
CA LYS A 238 -9.45 -14.52 22.33
C LYS A 238 -8.96 -15.93 22.61
N ILE A 239 -7.65 -16.05 22.79
CA ILE A 239 -6.99 -17.31 23.11
C ILE A 239 -5.95 -17.04 24.20
N ASP A 240 -5.98 -17.87 25.23
CA ASP A 240 -5.04 -17.86 26.34
C ASP A 240 -4.53 -19.29 26.56
N LEU A 241 -3.23 -19.47 26.35
CA LEU A 241 -2.50 -20.72 26.52
C LEU A 241 -1.36 -20.56 27.54
N GLY A 242 -1.40 -19.49 28.35
CA GLY A 242 -0.28 -19.12 29.24
C GLY A 242 0.90 -18.47 28.51
N GLN A 243 0.66 -17.80 27.38
CA GLN A 243 1.71 -17.13 26.61
C GLN A 243 2.32 -15.93 27.35
N SER A 244 3.62 -15.69 27.16
CA SER A 244 4.21 -14.37 27.42
C SER A 244 3.81 -13.38 26.32
N GLY A 245 3.99 -12.09 26.56
CA GLY A 245 3.69 -11.04 25.60
C GLY A 245 4.65 -9.86 25.69
N HIS A 246 4.44 -8.85 24.84
CA HIS A 246 5.30 -7.66 24.79
C HIS A 246 5.36 -6.85 26.10
N SER A 247 4.45 -7.11 27.04
CA SER A 247 4.39 -6.46 28.36
C SER A 247 4.82 -7.39 29.51
N SER A 248 5.31 -8.60 29.22
CA SER A 248 5.81 -9.51 30.24
C SER A 248 7.18 -9.07 30.77
N ASP A 249 7.48 -9.42 32.03
CA ASP A 249 8.84 -9.30 32.54
C ASP A 249 9.79 -10.18 31.71
N GLY A 250 10.91 -9.59 31.27
CA GLY A 250 11.85 -10.28 30.39
C GLY A 250 11.31 -10.55 28.97
N ALA A 251 10.35 -9.77 28.48
CA ALA A 251 9.84 -9.89 27.12
C ALA A 251 10.98 -9.85 26.07
N VAL A 252 10.90 -10.74 25.09
CA VAL A 252 11.85 -10.85 23.97
C VAL A 252 11.22 -10.34 22.67
N ALA A 253 12.06 -9.87 21.75
CA ALA A 253 11.61 -9.48 20.42
C ALA A 253 11.19 -10.71 19.59
N THR A 254 10.29 -10.54 18.62
CA THR A 254 9.70 -11.66 17.85
C THR A 254 10.74 -12.45 17.06
N ASP A 255 11.79 -11.80 16.56
CA ASP A 255 12.92 -12.42 15.88
C ASP A 255 13.82 -13.24 16.82
N ALA A 256 13.96 -12.83 18.08
CA ALA A 256 14.66 -13.60 19.12
C ALA A 256 13.80 -14.72 19.72
N LEU A 257 12.47 -14.62 19.62
CA LEU A 257 11.53 -15.65 20.04
C LEU A 257 11.47 -16.84 19.05
N LEU A 258 11.63 -16.56 17.76
CA LEU A 258 11.60 -17.54 16.67
C LEU A 258 12.84 -18.43 16.67
#